data_AF-A0A0D0CTH7-F1
#
_entry.id   AF-A0A0D0CTH7-F1
#
_cell.length_a   1.000
_cell.length_b   1.000
_cell.length_c   1.000
_cell.angle_alpha   90.00
_cell.angle_beta   90.00
_cell.angle_gamma   90.00
#
_symmetry.space_group_name_H-M   'P 1'
#
loop_
_entity.id
_entity.type
_entity.pdbx_description
1 polymer ?
#
loop_
_entity_poly.entity_id
_entity_poly.type
_entity_poly.pdbx_seq_one_letter_code
_entity_poly.pdbx_strand_id
1 'polypeptide(L)'
;ITCITAEWSAEKHLEYMTRIGKYEAEQLVFVDESSVNCCTMYCGCAWSIWGSKVQHKAFFICGKQYSVLPALTLNEDIIHCDIVEGSFYTEIVILCDE
;
A
#
# COMPACT_ATOMS: atom_id res chain seq x y z
N ILE A 1 -9.89 -27.70 10.06
CA ILE A 1 -8.48 -27.36 10.34
C ILE A 1 -8.39 -25.85 10.19
N THR A 2 -8.68 -25.11 11.25
CA THR A 2 -8.67 -23.64 11.24
C THR A 2 -7.25 -23.20 11.57
N CYS A 3 -6.57 -22.65 10.56
CA CYS A 3 -5.33 -21.93 10.74
C CYS A 3 -5.64 -20.64 11.51
N ILE A 4 -5.72 -20.72 12.84
CA ILE A 4 -5.64 -19.53 13.69
C ILE A 4 -4.15 -19.26 13.76
N THR A 5 -3.67 -18.36 12.91
CA THR A 5 -2.30 -17.87 12.96
C THR A 5 -2.06 -17.31 14.36
N ALA A 6 -1.03 -17.81 15.04
CA ALA A 6 -0.60 -17.39 16.37
C ALA A 6 0.05 -15.99 16.36
N GLU A 7 -0.51 -15.06 15.60
CA GLU A 7 0.09 -13.77 15.24
C GLU A 7 -0.59 -12.60 15.97
N TRP A 8 -1.75 -12.85 16.60
CA TRP A 8 -2.53 -11.84 17.31
C TRP A 8 -2.39 -11.99 18.83
N SER A 9 -1.60 -11.11 19.46
CA SER A 9 -1.53 -10.98 20.91
C SER A 9 -2.53 -9.93 21.39
N ALA A 10 -3.53 -10.35 22.14
CA ALA A 10 -4.53 -9.46 22.73
C ALA A 10 -3.89 -8.42 23.67
N GLU A 11 -2.82 -8.79 24.37
CA GLU A 11 -2.07 -7.90 25.25
C GLU A 11 -1.41 -6.76 24.46
N LYS A 12 -0.68 -7.09 23.38
CA LYS A 12 -0.06 -6.08 22.51
C LYS A 12 -1.10 -5.17 21.85
N HIS A 13 -2.25 -5.72 21.47
CA HIS A 13 -3.34 -4.94 20.89
C HIS A 13 -3.93 -3.95 21.91
N LEU A 14 -4.17 -4.38 23.15
CA LEU A 14 -4.66 -3.51 24.22
C LEU A 14 -3.65 -2.40 24.57
N GLU A 15 -2.37 -2.74 24.64
CA GLU A 15 -1.29 -1.77 24.87
C GLU A 15 -1.24 -0.72 23.75
N TYR A 16 -1.30 -1.17 22.49
CA TYR A 16 -1.33 -0.30 21.32
C TYR A 16 -2.53 0.65 21.35
N MET A 17 -3.74 0.13 21.59
CA MET A 17 -4.96 0.94 21.68
C MET A 17 -4.89 1.97 22.81
N THR A 18 -4.36 1.58 23.97
CA THR A 18 -4.18 2.47 25.12
C THR A 18 -3.15 3.57 24.82
N ARG A 19 -2.11 3.26 24.04
CA ARG A 19 -1.08 4.22 23.64
C ARG A 19 -1.61 5.22 22.61
N ILE A 20 -2.32 4.75 21.59
CA ILE A 20 -2.87 5.61 20.53
C ILE A 20 -4.02 6.47 21.03
N GLY A 21 -4.89 5.94 21.91
CA GLY A 21 -6.02 6.69 22.45
C GLY A 21 -5.65 7.90 23.34
N LYS A 22 -4.36 8.19 23.51
CA LYS A 22 -3.87 9.41 24.18
C LYS A 22 -3.80 10.62 23.25
N TYR A 23 -3.87 10.39 21.94
CA TYR A 23 -3.76 11.43 20.91
C TYR A 23 -5.13 11.66 20.28
N GLU A 24 -5.39 12.90 19.88
CA GLU A 24 -6.55 13.20 19.04
C GLU A 24 -6.33 12.67 17.63
N ALA A 25 -7.42 12.36 16.92
CA ALA A 25 -7.34 11.72 15.60
C ALA A 25 -6.57 12.58 14.58
N GLU A 26 -6.65 13.91 14.69
CA GLU A 26 -5.98 14.87 13.82
C GLU A 26 -4.47 14.93 14.04
N GLN A 27 -3.97 14.40 15.16
CA GLN A 27 -2.54 14.37 15.48
C GLN A 27 -1.84 13.09 14.98
N LEU A 28 -2.61 12.13 14.46
CA LEU A 28 -2.10 10.84 14.03
C LEU A 28 -1.75 10.85 12.54
N VAL A 29 -0.53 10.41 12.24
CA VAL A 29 -0.07 10.10 10.89
C VAL A 29 0.13 8.59 10.80
N PHE A 30 -0.51 7.95 9.83
CA PHE A 30 -0.39 6.52 9.57
C PHE A 30 0.53 6.29 8.38
N VAL A 31 1.53 5.43 8.57
CA VAL A 31 2.47 5.05 7.52
C VAL A 31 2.44 3.52 7.42
N ASP A 32 2.20 3.00 6.22
CA ASP A 32 2.19 1.56 5.97
C ASP A 32 2.72 1.24 4.58
N GLU A 33 3.50 0.16 4.44
CA GLU A 33 4.05 -0.24 3.13
C GLU A 33 3.01 -1.05 2.36
N SER A 34 2.69 -0.61 1.15
CA SER A 34 1.87 -1.38 0.20
C SER A 34 2.68 -1.76 -1.03
N SER A 35 2.83 -3.07 -1.27
CA SER A 35 3.49 -3.57 -2.47
C SER A 35 2.50 -3.66 -3.64
N VAL A 36 2.86 -3.07 -4.77
CA VAL A 36 2.13 -3.07 -6.03
C VAL A 36 2.90 -3.90 -7.05
N ASN A 37 2.40 -5.11 -7.29
CA ASN A 37 2.91 -5.99 -8.34
C ASN A 37 2.12 -5.75 -9.63
N CYS A 38 2.77 -5.19 -10.65
CA CYS A 38 2.13 -4.93 -11.95
C CYS A 38 1.98 -6.20 -12.82
N CYS A 39 2.12 -7.40 -12.25
CA CYS A 39 2.16 -8.66 -13.00
C CYS A 39 0.79 -9.16 -13.52
N THR A 40 -0.32 -8.47 -13.26
CA THR A 40 -1.67 -8.93 -13.63
C THR A 40 -2.64 -7.74 -13.55
N MET A 41 -3.56 -7.39 -14.46
CA MET A 41 -4.09 -7.97 -15.70
C MET A 41 -4.72 -6.82 -16.54
N TYR A 42 -4.02 -6.21 -17.49
CA TYR A 42 -4.73 -5.79 -18.71
C TYR A 42 -4.77 -7.02 -19.61
N CYS A 43 -5.68 -7.97 -19.32
CA CYS A 43 -6.12 -8.84 -20.39
C CYS A 43 -6.72 -7.91 -21.45
N GLY A 44 -6.04 -7.74 -22.57
CA GLY A 44 -6.40 -6.85 -23.68
C GLY A 44 -7.69 -7.25 -24.40
N CYS A 45 -8.75 -7.42 -23.64
CA CYS A 45 -10.08 -7.83 -24.06
C CYS A 45 -11.09 -6.87 -23.43
N ALA A 46 -11.03 -5.60 -23.81
CA ALA A 46 -12.24 -4.78 -23.79
C ALA A 46 -13.08 -5.20 -25.01
N TRP A 47 -14.30 -5.66 -24.77
CA TRP A 47 -15.26 -5.89 -25.84
C TRP A 47 -15.83 -4.53 -26.25
N SER A 48 -15.60 -4.12 -27.49
CA SER A 48 -16.43 -3.04 -28.04
C SER A 48 -17.86 -3.56 -28.23
N ILE A 49 -18.82 -2.65 -28.14
CA ILE A 49 -20.26 -2.94 -28.34
C ILE A 49 -20.52 -3.58 -29.71
N TRP A 50 -19.60 -3.43 -30.67
CA TRP A 50 -19.65 -3.98 -32.03
C TRP A 50 -18.31 -4.64 -32.42
N GLY A 51 -18.02 -5.80 -31.84
CA GLY A 51 -17.13 -6.85 -32.41
C GLY A 51 -15.66 -6.49 -32.71
N SER A 52 -15.22 -5.29 -32.40
CA SER A 52 -13.87 -4.78 -32.72
C SER A 52 -12.99 -4.83 -31.49
N LYS A 53 -11.85 -5.53 -31.60
CA LYS A 53 -10.87 -5.65 -30.52
C LYS A 53 -10.17 -4.30 -30.32
N VAL A 54 -10.48 -3.60 -29.23
CA VAL A 54 -9.76 -2.39 -28.84
C VAL A 54 -8.45 -2.81 -28.17
N GLN A 55 -7.33 -2.55 -28.83
CA GLN A 55 -6.01 -2.69 -28.20
C GLN A 55 -5.68 -1.39 -27.46
N HIS A 56 -5.80 -1.41 -26.14
CA HIS A 56 -5.29 -0.33 -25.31
C HIS A 56 -3.80 -0.55 -25.04
N LYS A 57 -2.93 0.35 -25.52
CA LYS A 57 -1.49 0.29 -25.29
C LYS A 57 -1.17 1.01 -23.98
N ALA A 58 -1.15 0.27 -22.87
CA ALA A 58 -0.67 0.79 -21.60
C ALA A 58 0.85 0.58 -21.50
N PHE A 59 1.58 1.63 -21.11
CA PHE A 59 3.05 1.64 -21.01
C PHE A 59 3.54 1.08 -19.66
N PHE A 60 3.07 -0.09 -19.24
CA PHE A 60 3.53 -0.70 -17.99
C PHE A 60 4.46 -1.88 -18.28
N ILE A 61 5.66 -1.85 -17.71
CA ILE A 61 6.67 -2.90 -17.88
C ILE A 61 6.28 -4.09 -17.00
N CYS A 62 5.83 -5.20 -17.60
CA CYS A 62 5.61 -6.46 -16.88
C CYS A 62 6.91 -6.89 -16.17
N GLY A 63 6.79 -7.31 -14.91
CA GLY A 63 7.91 -7.85 -14.13
C GLY A 63 8.60 -6.87 -13.18
N LYS A 64 8.14 -5.61 -13.09
CA LYS A 64 8.57 -4.69 -12.03
C LYS A 64 7.56 -4.68 -10.88
N GLN A 65 8.08 -4.82 -9.66
CA GLN A 65 7.36 -4.58 -8.41
C GLN A 65 7.69 -3.16 -7.96
N TYR A 66 6.68 -2.43 -7.51
CA TYR A 66 6.87 -1.16 -6.81
C TYR A 66 6.32 -1.31 -5.40
N SER A 67 6.97 -0.70 -4.42
CA SER A 67 6.38 -0.49 -3.10
C SER A 67 6.04 0.98 -2.94
N VAL A 68 4.91 1.24 -2.29
CA VAL A 68 4.40 2.57 -2.00
C VAL A 68 4.33 2.72 -0.49
N LEU A 69 4.83 3.85 0.02
CA LEU A 69 4.82 4.20 1.44
C LEU A 69 4.11 5.54 1.61
N PRO A 70 2.77 5.56 1.67
CA PRO A 70 2.02 6.77 1.94
C PRO A 70 2.03 7.10 3.44
N ALA A 71 2.22 8.38 3.75
CA ALA A 71 1.87 8.96 5.04
C ALA A 71 0.47 9.54 4.95
N LEU A 72 -0.44 9.00 5.77
CA LEU A 72 -1.85 9.29 5.76
C LEU A 72 -2.29 10.06 7.00
N THR A 73 -3.20 11.01 6.83
CA THR A 73 -3.88 11.72 7.93
C THR A 73 -5.38 11.67 7.75
N LEU A 74 -6.14 11.91 8.83
CA LEU A 74 -7.60 11.90 8.78
C LEU A 74 -8.18 13.04 7.91
N ASN A 75 -7.50 14.19 7.86
CA ASN A 75 -8.05 15.42 7.29
C ASN A 75 -7.56 15.69 5.85
N GLU A 76 -6.32 15.35 5.55
CA GLU A 76 -5.65 15.71 4.29
C GLU A 76 -5.38 14.47 3.41
N ASP A 77 -5.95 13.32 3.77
CA ASP A 77 -5.74 12.01 3.16
C ASP A 77 -4.25 11.65 3.06
N ILE A 78 -3.55 12.00 1.97
CA ILE A 78 -2.13 11.70 1.74
C ILE A 78 -1.31 12.98 1.88
N ILE A 79 -0.45 13.03 2.90
CA ILE A 79 0.45 14.17 3.11
C ILE A 79 1.81 13.99 2.41
N HIS A 80 2.27 12.75 2.30
CA HIS A 80 3.52 12.38 1.64
C HIS A 80 3.41 10.96 1.10
N CYS A 81 4.14 10.65 0.03
CA CYS A 81 4.10 9.32 -0.57
C CYS A 81 5.40 9.03 -1.32
N ASP A 82 6.11 8.01 -0.86
CA ASP A 82 7.29 7.52 -1.55
C ASP A 82 6.99 6.26 -2.36
N ILE A 83 7.58 6.20 -3.55
CA ILE A 83 7.44 5.07 -4.47
C ILE A 83 8.82 4.58 -4.82
N VAL A 84 9.08 3.31 -4.53
CA VAL A 84 10.37 2.66 -4.77
C VAL A 84 10.16 1.45 -5.68
N GLU A 85 11.09 1.21 -6.61
CA GLU A 85 11.14 -0.04 -7.36
C GLU A 85 11.72 -1.14 -6.46
N GLY A 86 10.97 -2.23 -6.25
CA GLY A 86 11.28 -3.27 -5.28
C GLY A 86 10.58 -3.05 -3.94
N SER A 87 11.28 -3.34 -2.84
CA SER A 87 10.76 -3.30 -1.46
C SER A 87 11.52 -2.30 -0.61
N PHE A 88 10.88 -1.71 0.40
CA PHE A 88 11.58 -0.87 1.37
C PHE A 88 12.52 -1.72 2.24
N TYR A 89 13.77 -1.28 2.39
CA TYR A 89 14.71 -1.76 3.40
C TYR A 89 14.97 -0.66 4.43
N THR A 90 15.51 -1.03 5.60
CA THR A 90 15.65 -0.13 6.76
C THR A 90 16.39 1.17 6.43
N GLU A 91 17.32 1.16 5.48
CA GLU A 91 18.07 2.35 5.07
C GLU A 91 17.29 3.30 4.15
N ILE A 92 16.32 2.80 3.36
CA ILE A 92 15.46 3.66 2.51
C ILE A 92 14.49 4.45 3.38
N VAL A 93 13.90 3.82 4.38
CA VAL A 93 12.91 4.47 5.26
C VAL A 93 13.52 5.70 5.94
N ILE A 94 14.82 5.65 6.30
CA ILE A 94 15.53 6.75 6.95
C ILE A 94 15.90 7.88 5.97
N LEU A 95 16.23 7.54 4.71
CA LEU A 95 16.58 8.53 3.67
C LEU A 95 15.38 9.36 3.20
N CYS A 96 14.16 8.85 3.39
CA CYS A 96 12.92 9.56 3.10
C CYS A 96 12.52 10.57 4.19
N ASP A 97 13.18 10.55 5.35
CA ASP A 97 12.92 11.43 6.50
C ASP A 97 13.89 12.65 6.59
N GLU A 98 14.86 12.82 5.66
CA GLU A 98 15.75 14.00 5.52
C GLU A 98 15.23 15.04 4.51
#